data_AF-A0A958VF65-F1
#
_entry.id   AF-A0A958VF65-F1
#
_cell.length_a   1.000
_cell.length_b   1.000
_cell.length_c   1.000
_cell.angle_alpha   90.00
_cell.angle_beta   90.00
_cell.angle_gamma   90.00
#
_symmetry.space_group_name_H-M   'P 1'
#
loop_
_entity.id
_entity.type
_entity.pdbx_description
1 polymer ?
#
loop_
_entity_poly.entity_id
_entity_poly.type
_entity_poly.pdbx_seq_one_letter_code
_entity_poly.pdbx_strand_id
1 'polypeptide(L)'
;DAVKNYATVNASPDRLIIHFYKTMSENEMEPIIQQLTDLGLDIPVFIITINKTESQDIVAFDSSWNGLMPDSGTFIGIGRDKYLLFNNTRYNSGPVAKADGFPFPIKLKIQCSNPELTKDTKTVNELIDQVYQFSRMYWKSVRQQNLPVTIKYPEMVAQIAPHFIGNDIPPYGKDNLWFL
;
A
#
# COMPACT_ATOMS: atom_id res chain seq x y z
N ASP A 1 -6.91 -4.46 18.77
CA ASP A 1 -8.28 -4.97 18.50
C ASP A 1 -8.45 -5.67 17.16
N ALA A 2 -8.16 -5.05 16.01
CA ALA A 2 -8.39 -5.67 14.70
C ALA A 2 -7.72 -7.06 14.53
N VAL A 3 -6.44 -7.18 14.88
CA VAL A 3 -5.71 -8.46 14.81
C VAL A 3 -6.29 -9.51 15.76
N LYS A 4 -6.60 -9.12 17.00
CA LYS A 4 -7.22 -9.99 18.00
C LYS A 4 -8.57 -10.53 17.53
N ASN A 5 -9.42 -9.66 16.98
CA ASN A 5 -10.71 -10.05 16.44
C ASN A 5 -10.53 -11.04 15.29
N TYR A 6 -9.65 -10.74 14.33
CA TYR A 6 -9.35 -11.65 13.22
C TYR A 6 -8.91 -13.04 13.70
N ALA A 7 -7.95 -13.10 14.63
CA ALA A 7 -7.42 -14.36 15.16
C ALA A 7 -8.41 -15.14 16.02
N THR A 8 -9.47 -14.50 16.52
CA THR A 8 -10.52 -15.18 17.30
C THR A 8 -11.52 -15.92 16.40
N VAL A 9 -11.75 -15.42 15.17
CA VAL A 9 -12.76 -15.99 14.23
C VAL A 9 -12.14 -16.81 13.10
N ASN A 10 -10.84 -16.66 12.85
CA ASN A 10 -10.14 -17.29 11.73
C ASN A 10 -8.94 -18.11 12.22
N ALA A 11 -8.36 -18.89 11.32
CA ALA A 11 -7.06 -19.52 11.57
C ALA A 11 -5.99 -18.45 11.83
N SER A 12 -4.99 -18.81 12.64
CA SER A 12 -3.86 -17.94 12.95
C SER A 12 -3.21 -17.44 11.64
N PRO A 13 -3.00 -16.12 11.49
CA PRO A 13 -2.36 -15.57 10.29
C PRO A 13 -0.90 -16.01 10.19
N ASP A 14 -0.36 -16.13 8.98
CA ASP A 14 1.06 -16.46 8.77
C ASP A 14 1.99 -15.23 8.80
N ARG A 15 1.45 -14.03 8.54
CA ARG A 15 2.20 -12.76 8.50
C ARG A 15 1.27 -11.56 8.67
N LEU A 16 1.81 -10.44 9.18
CA LEU A 16 1.13 -9.14 9.24
C LEU A 16 1.76 -8.19 8.22
N ILE A 17 0.94 -7.48 7.45
CA ILE A 17 1.40 -6.47 6.48
C ILE A 17 0.76 -5.13 6.82
N ILE A 18 1.59 -4.10 6.99
CA ILE A 18 1.16 -2.74 7.32
C ILE A 18 1.61 -1.81 6.20
N HIS A 19 0.64 -1.17 5.53
CA HIS A 19 0.92 -0.11 4.57
C HIS A 19 0.99 1.23 5.30
N PHE A 20 2.08 1.97 5.13
CA PHE A 20 2.30 3.21 5.85
C PHE A 20 2.86 4.31 4.94
N TYR A 21 2.57 5.57 5.24
CA TYR A 21 3.06 6.70 4.43
C TYR A 21 4.46 7.17 4.83
N LYS A 22 4.98 6.73 5.98
CA LYS A 22 6.32 7.07 6.48
C LYS A 22 7.14 5.80 6.66
N THR A 23 8.46 5.94 6.62
CA THR A 23 9.36 4.90 7.12
C THR A 23 9.18 4.75 8.62
N MET A 24 8.91 3.52 9.06
CA MET A 24 8.81 3.16 10.46
C MET A 24 10.21 2.89 11.02
N SER A 25 10.50 3.47 12.18
CA SER A 25 11.70 3.20 12.97
C SER A 25 11.57 1.88 13.74
N GLU A 26 12.69 1.32 14.19
CA GLU A 26 12.69 0.11 15.02
C GLU A 26 11.89 0.31 16.32
N ASN A 27 12.07 1.45 16.99
CA ASN A 27 11.34 1.82 18.21
C ASN A 27 9.80 1.90 18.00
N GLU A 28 9.34 2.25 16.80
CA GLU A 28 7.91 2.25 16.47
C GLU A 28 7.39 0.84 16.15
N MET A 29 8.28 -0.06 15.72
CA MET A 29 7.94 -1.44 15.35
C MET A 29 7.91 -2.37 16.57
N GLU A 30 8.80 -2.19 17.54
CA GLU A 30 8.87 -2.94 18.80
C GLU A 30 7.51 -3.10 19.51
N PRO A 31 6.73 -2.04 19.78
CA PRO A 31 5.45 -2.19 20.47
C PRO A 31 4.43 -3.01 19.66
N ILE A 32 4.51 -2.99 18.32
CA ILE A 32 3.64 -3.80 17.46
C ILE A 32 4.00 -5.28 17.61
N ILE A 33 5.31 -5.59 17.56
CA ILE A 33 5.80 -6.97 17.74
C ILE A 33 5.42 -7.48 19.12
N GLN A 34 5.65 -6.70 20.18
CA GLN A 34 5.31 -7.10 21.54
C GLN A 34 3.81 -7.41 21.69
N GLN A 35 2.93 -6.56 21.14
CA GLN A 35 1.49 -6.81 21.18
C GLN A 35 1.07 -8.08 20.43
N LEU A 36 1.74 -8.42 19.32
CA LEU A 36 1.48 -9.67 18.61
C LEU A 36 1.91 -10.88 19.43
N THR A 37 3.09 -10.82 20.05
CA THR A 37 3.59 -11.85 20.97
C THR A 37 2.64 -12.05 22.15
N ASP A 38 2.13 -10.98 22.74
CA ASP A 38 1.16 -11.03 23.85
C ASP A 38 -0.18 -11.67 23.44
N LEU A 39 -0.52 -11.62 22.15
CA LEU A 39 -1.67 -12.31 21.55
C LEU A 39 -1.37 -13.76 21.15
N GLY A 40 -0.15 -14.26 21.40
CA GLY A 40 0.30 -15.59 20.99
C GLY A 40 0.58 -15.72 19.50
N LEU A 41 0.83 -14.60 18.81
CA LEU A 41 1.11 -14.54 17.38
C LEU A 41 2.60 -14.21 17.14
N ASP A 42 3.42 -15.24 16.99
CA ASP A 42 4.83 -15.11 16.60
C ASP A 42 4.95 -15.15 15.07
N ILE A 43 4.61 -14.03 14.42
CA ILE A 43 4.51 -13.92 12.96
C ILE A 43 5.34 -12.75 12.44
N PRO A 44 5.92 -12.85 11.23
CA PRO A 44 6.65 -11.74 10.62
C PRO A 44 5.75 -10.54 10.34
N VAL A 45 6.25 -9.35 10.67
CA VAL A 45 5.59 -8.07 10.42
C VAL A 45 6.30 -7.38 9.28
N PHE A 46 5.60 -7.18 8.17
CA PHE A 46 6.07 -6.40 7.03
C PHE A 46 5.51 -4.99 7.10
N ILE A 47 6.40 -3.99 6.96
CA ILE A 47 6.03 -2.60 6.78
C ILE A 47 6.32 -2.23 5.32
N ILE A 48 5.30 -1.85 4.57
CA ILE A 48 5.44 -1.30 3.24
C ILE A 48 5.21 0.21 3.32
N THR A 49 6.29 0.98 3.24
CA THR A 49 6.18 2.43 3.08
C THR A 49 5.83 2.76 1.64
N ILE A 50 4.73 3.50 1.44
CA ILE A 50 4.20 3.87 0.13
C ILE A 50 4.21 5.39 0.01
N ASN A 51 5.12 5.90 -0.80
CA ASN A 51 5.26 7.34 -1.05
C ASN A 51 4.83 7.69 -2.46
N LYS A 52 4.05 8.77 -2.59
CA LYS A 52 3.86 9.42 -3.89
C LYS A 52 5.19 10.05 -4.29
N THR A 53 5.66 9.80 -5.51
CA THR A 53 6.85 10.49 -6.03
C THR A 53 6.48 11.84 -6.63
N GLU A 54 5.75 12.68 -5.87
CA GLU A 54 5.44 14.05 -6.31
C GLU A 54 6.72 14.91 -6.32
N SER A 55 7.68 14.62 -5.44
CA SER A 55 9.04 15.16 -5.50
C SER A 55 9.93 14.31 -6.41
N GLN A 56 10.42 14.92 -7.49
CA GLN A 56 11.26 14.33 -8.52
C GLN A 56 12.53 13.69 -7.94
N ASP A 57 12.75 12.39 -8.16
CA ASP A 57 14.11 11.83 -8.04
C ASP A 57 14.37 10.74 -9.09
N ILE A 58 13.42 9.81 -9.31
CA ILE A 58 13.65 8.65 -10.19
C ILE A 58 12.36 8.26 -10.92
N VAL A 59 12.43 8.19 -12.25
CA VAL A 59 11.42 7.61 -13.15
C VAL A 59 12.12 6.71 -14.18
N ALA A 60 11.42 5.71 -14.69
CA ALA A 60 11.93 4.86 -15.77
C ALA A 60 11.10 5.04 -17.03
N PHE A 61 11.75 4.88 -18.19
CA PHE A 61 11.14 5.03 -19.49
C PHE A 61 11.20 3.70 -20.26
N ASP A 62 10.08 3.32 -20.86
CA ASP A 62 10.01 2.22 -21.82
C ASP A 62 10.17 2.77 -23.24
N SER A 63 11.38 2.66 -23.79
CA SER A 63 11.72 3.14 -25.14
C SER A 63 11.04 2.36 -26.27
N SER A 64 10.41 1.22 -25.96
CA SER A 64 9.64 0.45 -26.96
C SER A 64 8.23 1.01 -27.21
N TRP A 65 7.78 1.98 -26.40
CA TRP A 65 6.46 2.60 -26.51
C TRP A 65 6.56 4.11 -26.68
N ASN A 66 5.78 4.67 -27.62
CA ASN A 66 5.87 6.09 -27.99
C ASN A 66 5.62 7.07 -26.82
N GLY A 67 4.77 6.71 -25.86
CA GLY A 67 4.52 7.55 -24.68
C GLY A 67 5.51 7.33 -23.52
N LEU A 68 6.52 6.47 -23.69
CA LEU A 68 7.61 6.16 -22.78
C LEU A 68 7.23 5.66 -21.36
N MET A 69 5.96 5.59 -21.00
CA MET A 69 5.47 5.09 -19.70
C MET A 69 5.50 3.55 -19.68
N PRO A 70 6.19 2.89 -18.74
CA PRO A 70 6.17 1.42 -18.62
C PRO A 70 4.77 0.81 -18.46
N ASP A 71 4.61 -0.48 -18.80
CA ASP A 71 3.36 -1.21 -18.61
C ASP A 71 2.94 -1.27 -17.14
N SER A 72 1.62 -1.26 -16.91
CA SER A 72 1.03 -1.29 -15.58
C SER A 72 1.42 -2.56 -14.81
N GLY A 73 1.75 -2.41 -13.53
CA GLY A 73 2.24 -3.51 -12.68
C GLY A 73 3.74 -3.79 -12.83
N THR A 74 4.43 -3.14 -13.78
CA THR A 74 5.90 -3.17 -13.82
C THR A 74 6.45 -2.59 -12.52
N PHE A 75 7.45 -3.24 -11.94
CA PHE A 75 8.21 -2.67 -10.84
C PHE A 75 9.71 -2.82 -11.06
N ILE A 76 10.48 -1.87 -10.54
CA ILE A 76 11.93 -1.79 -10.72
C ILE A 76 12.59 -1.56 -9.36
N GLY A 77 13.60 -2.35 -9.02
CA GLY A 77 14.43 -2.13 -7.84
C GLY A 77 15.32 -0.90 -8.03
N ILE A 78 15.26 0.05 -7.10
CA ILE A 78 16.05 1.30 -7.13
C ILE A 78 17.06 1.39 -5.98
N GLY A 79 17.18 0.34 -5.19
CA GLY A 79 18.09 0.24 -4.06
C GLY A 79 17.67 -0.87 -3.11
N ARG A 80 18.40 -0.99 -1.99
CA ARG A 80 18.10 -1.98 -0.95
C ARG A 80 16.67 -1.82 -0.43
N ASP A 81 15.87 -2.88 -0.61
CA ASP A 81 14.46 -2.99 -0.22
C ASP A 81 13.58 -1.84 -0.75
N LYS A 82 13.99 -1.19 -1.85
CA LYS A 82 13.30 -0.03 -2.44
C LYS A 82 12.93 -0.30 -3.90
N TYR A 83 11.69 0.02 -4.25
CA TYR A 83 11.12 -0.27 -5.56
C TYR A 83 10.34 0.93 -6.10
N LEU A 84 10.31 1.08 -7.42
CA LEU A 84 9.32 1.89 -8.14
C LEU A 84 8.27 0.95 -8.71
N LEU A 85 6.99 1.23 -8.46
CA LEU A 85 5.87 0.48 -9.00
C LEU A 85 5.04 1.38 -9.93
N PHE A 86 4.79 0.93 -11.14
CA PHE A 86 4.07 1.66 -12.18
C PHE A 86 2.58 1.29 -12.15
N ASN A 87 1.80 2.05 -11.39
CA ASN A 87 0.34 1.89 -11.28
C ASN A 87 -0.38 2.84 -12.24
N ASN A 88 -0.40 2.47 -13.52
CA ASN A 88 -1.03 3.26 -14.59
C ASN A 88 -2.09 2.43 -15.35
N THR A 89 -2.70 3.01 -16.38
CA THR A 89 -3.73 2.35 -17.21
C THR A 89 -3.19 1.72 -18.49
N ARG A 90 -1.86 1.65 -18.68
CA ARG A 90 -1.24 0.98 -19.85
C ARG A 90 -1.22 -0.53 -19.63
N TYR A 91 -2.10 -1.23 -20.34
CA TYR A 91 -2.09 -2.70 -20.44
C TYR A 91 -1.69 -3.09 -21.86
N ASN A 92 -0.97 -4.20 -21.99
CA ASN A 92 -0.48 -4.76 -23.26
C ASN A 92 -1.36 -4.43 -24.47
N SER A 93 -0.82 -3.62 -25.39
CA SER A 93 -1.42 -3.26 -26.68
C SER A 93 -2.73 -2.46 -26.63
N GLY A 94 -3.25 -2.14 -25.45
CA GLY A 94 -4.48 -1.38 -25.26
C GLY A 94 -4.28 0.13 -25.45
N PRO A 95 -5.29 0.86 -25.95
CA PRO A 95 -5.21 2.32 -26.03
C PRO A 95 -5.22 2.92 -24.61
N VAL A 96 -4.22 3.74 -24.28
CA VAL A 96 -4.24 4.58 -23.08
C VAL A 96 -5.09 5.81 -23.39
N ALA A 97 -6.20 6.00 -22.66
CA ALA A 97 -7.02 7.18 -22.87
C ALA A 97 -6.28 8.42 -22.35
N LYS A 98 -6.25 9.51 -23.13
CA LYS A 98 -5.64 10.79 -22.67
C LYS A 98 -6.24 11.29 -21.35
N ALA A 99 -7.51 10.93 -21.07
CA ALA A 99 -8.21 11.27 -19.85
C ALA A 99 -7.71 10.51 -18.59
N ASP A 100 -7.01 9.40 -18.78
CA ASP A 100 -6.42 8.61 -17.69
C ASP A 100 -5.10 9.22 -17.18
N GLY A 101 -4.51 10.12 -17.98
CA GLY A 101 -3.25 10.78 -17.67
C GLY A 101 -2.05 9.82 -17.67
N PHE A 102 -0.96 10.31 -17.08
CA PHE A 102 0.31 9.57 -16.95
C PHE A 102 0.74 9.66 -15.49
N PRO A 103 0.16 8.83 -14.60
CA PRO A 103 0.47 8.92 -13.18
C PRO A 103 1.95 8.58 -12.97
N PHE A 104 2.61 9.36 -12.12
CA PHE A 104 3.95 9.02 -11.66
C PHE A 104 3.93 7.66 -10.94
N PRO A 105 5.02 6.86 -11.06
CA PRO A 105 5.15 5.62 -10.30
C PRO A 105 5.11 5.89 -8.80
N ILE A 106 4.78 4.90 -8.00
CA ILE A 106 4.83 5.00 -6.54
C ILE A 106 6.11 4.36 -6.02
N LYS A 107 6.73 4.98 -5.02
CA LYS A 107 7.95 4.47 -4.40
C LYS A 107 7.57 3.61 -3.20
N LEU A 108 8.04 2.37 -3.22
CA LEU A 108 7.86 1.39 -2.17
C LEU A 108 9.17 1.21 -1.41
N LYS A 109 9.10 1.12 -0.09
CA LYS A 109 10.17 0.59 0.75
C LYS A 109 9.61 -0.53 1.61
N ILE A 110 10.26 -1.69 1.61
CA ILE A 110 9.83 -2.85 2.38
C ILE A 110 10.75 -3.01 3.58
N GLN A 111 10.18 -3.20 4.76
CA GLN A 111 10.89 -3.57 5.98
C GLN A 111 10.19 -4.78 6.59
N CYS A 112 10.94 -5.62 7.31
CA CYS A 112 10.38 -6.76 8.01
C CYS A 112 11.03 -6.91 9.40
N SER A 113 10.27 -7.42 10.36
CA SER A 113 10.80 -7.86 11.65
C SER A 113 11.80 -9.01 11.50
N ASN A 114 11.71 -9.79 10.41
CA ASN A 114 12.71 -10.77 9.99
C ASN A 114 13.37 -10.33 8.68
N PRO A 115 14.60 -9.75 8.72
CA PRO A 115 15.26 -9.19 7.54
C PRO A 115 15.56 -10.17 6.41
N GLU A 116 15.63 -11.48 6.67
CA GLU A 116 15.89 -12.45 5.60
C GLU A 116 14.69 -12.62 4.66
N LEU A 117 13.47 -12.36 5.15
CA LEU A 117 12.26 -12.46 4.33
C LEU A 117 12.14 -11.35 3.29
N THR A 118 12.85 -10.22 3.44
CA THR A 118 12.87 -9.17 2.39
C THR A 118 13.85 -9.47 1.26
N LYS A 119 14.73 -10.46 1.44
CA LYS A 119 15.66 -10.94 0.39
C LYS A 119 15.02 -11.99 -0.50
N ASP A 120 13.97 -12.67 -0.03
CA ASP A 120 13.22 -13.61 -0.84
C ASP A 120 12.44 -12.87 -1.93
N THR A 121 12.83 -13.11 -3.17
CA THR A 121 12.22 -12.46 -4.34
C THR A 121 10.75 -12.84 -4.48
N LYS A 122 10.35 -14.05 -4.08
CA LYS A 122 8.94 -14.47 -4.13
C LYS A 122 8.11 -13.64 -3.15
N THR A 123 8.55 -13.53 -1.90
CA THR A 123 7.91 -12.70 -0.87
C THR A 123 7.81 -11.25 -1.31
N VAL A 124 8.89 -10.66 -1.84
CA VAL A 124 8.87 -9.27 -2.36
C VAL A 124 7.84 -9.10 -3.48
N ASN A 125 7.79 -10.03 -4.43
CA ASN A 125 6.84 -9.97 -5.54
C ASN A 125 5.39 -10.05 -5.04
N GLU A 126 5.09 -10.93 -4.09
CA GLU A 126 3.76 -11.05 -3.47
C GLU A 126 3.34 -9.74 -2.77
N LEU A 127 4.25 -9.09 -2.06
CA LEU A 127 3.99 -7.83 -1.36
C LEU A 127 3.73 -6.68 -2.34
N ILE A 128 4.53 -6.58 -3.42
CA ILE A 128 4.35 -5.55 -4.44
C ILE A 128 3.06 -5.80 -5.23
N ASP A 129 2.76 -7.06 -5.58
CA ASP A 129 1.50 -7.41 -6.25
C ASP A 129 0.30 -7.06 -5.35
N GLN A 130 0.35 -7.34 -4.04
CA GLN A 130 -0.71 -6.91 -3.12
C GLN A 130 -0.94 -5.39 -3.16
N VAL A 131 0.12 -4.58 -3.13
CA VAL A 131 0.02 -3.12 -3.27
C VAL A 131 -0.61 -2.73 -4.61
N TYR A 132 -0.21 -3.39 -5.70
CA TYR A 132 -0.76 -3.17 -7.02
C TYR A 132 -2.26 -3.50 -7.08
N GLN A 133 -2.68 -4.67 -6.58
CA GLN A 133 -4.08 -5.07 -6.52
C GLN A 133 -4.91 -4.09 -5.68
N PHE A 134 -4.39 -3.65 -4.54
CA PHE A 134 -5.11 -2.71 -3.67
C PHE A 134 -5.26 -1.32 -4.28
N SER A 135 -4.41 -0.93 -5.25
CA SER A 135 -4.58 0.30 -6.04
C SER A 135 -5.80 0.24 -6.97
N ARG A 136 -6.34 -0.96 -7.22
CA ARG A 136 -7.45 -1.20 -8.14
C ARG A 136 -8.80 -1.35 -7.45
N MET A 137 -8.84 -1.46 -6.13
CA MET A 137 -10.07 -1.65 -5.36
C MET A 137 -10.78 -0.34 -4.98
N TYR A 138 -10.50 0.75 -5.71
CA TYR A 138 -11.00 2.09 -5.37
C TYR A 138 -12.47 2.27 -5.78
N TRP A 139 -13.37 2.43 -4.80
CA TRP A 139 -14.81 2.45 -5.04
C TRP A 139 -15.43 3.84 -5.20
N LYS A 140 -14.70 4.93 -4.94
CA LYS A 140 -15.20 6.30 -5.17
C LYS A 140 -15.30 6.65 -6.66
N SER A 141 -14.46 6.05 -7.51
CA SER A 141 -14.43 6.37 -8.93
C SER A 141 -14.05 5.17 -9.78
N VAL A 142 -14.61 5.12 -11.00
CA VAL A 142 -14.17 4.19 -12.06
C VAL A 142 -12.78 4.53 -12.59
N ARG A 143 -12.26 5.73 -12.34
CA ARG A 143 -10.90 6.11 -12.73
C ARG A 143 -9.90 5.46 -11.78
N GLN A 144 -8.95 4.73 -12.36
CA GLN A 144 -7.88 4.08 -11.60
C GLN A 144 -7.06 5.12 -10.82
N GLN A 145 -6.76 4.80 -9.57
CA GLN A 145 -5.85 5.55 -8.72
C GLN A 145 -4.51 4.84 -8.69
N ASN A 146 -3.42 5.59 -8.57
CA ASN A 146 -2.07 5.02 -8.48
C ASN A 146 -1.72 4.55 -7.05
N LEU A 147 -2.51 4.92 -6.04
CA LEU A 147 -2.31 4.53 -4.64
C LEU A 147 -3.29 3.45 -4.18
N PRO A 148 -2.86 2.54 -3.29
CA PRO A 148 -3.72 1.52 -2.71
C PRO A 148 -4.76 2.09 -1.76
N VAL A 149 -5.93 1.45 -1.72
CA VAL A 149 -7.04 1.84 -0.81
C VAL A 149 -6.65 1.83 0.66
N THR A 150 -5.70 0.98 1.06
CA THR A 150 -5.13 0.93 2.41
C THR A 150 -4.41 2.21 2.84
N ILE A 151 -3.99 3.04 1.88
CA ILE A 151 -3.45 4.39 2.14
C ILE A 151 -4.53 5.43 1.86
N LYS A 152 -5.26 5.28 0.74
CA LYS A 152 -6.18 6.31 0.28
C LYS A 152 -7.41 6.48 1.17
N TYR A 153 -7.99 5.40 1.68
CA TYR A 153 -9.16 5.48 2.55
C TYR A 153 -8.84 6.12 3.91
N PRO A 154 -7.76 5.71 4.61
CA PRO A 154 -7.32 6.44 5.80
C PRO A 154 -7.00 7.92 5.54
N GLU A 155 -6.40 8.27 4.39
CA GLU A 155 -6.16 9.66 4.00
C GLU A 155 -7.49 10.45 3.91
N MET A 156 -8.53 9.89 3.30
CA MET A 156 -9.84 10.52 3.19
C MET A 156 -10.53 10.68 4.54
N VAL A 157 -10.46 9.66 5.40
CA VAL A 157 -10.98 9.74 6.77
C VAL A 157 -10.25 10.85 7.53
N ALA A 158 -8.92 10.92 7.44
CA ALA A 158 -8.13 11.94 8.13
C ALA A 158 -8.40 13.37 7.62
N GLN A 159 -8.83 13.54 6.36
CA GLN A 159 -9.24 14.84 5.81
C GLN A 159 -10.62 15.28 6.31
N ILE A 160 -11.56 14.35 6.49
CA ILE A 160 -12.94 14.69 6.84
C ILE A 160 -13.16 14.72 8.35
N ALA A 161 -12.59 13.77 9.10
CA ALA A 161 -12.82 13.61 10.54
C ALA A 161 -12.57 14.87 11.38
N PRO A 162 -11.56 15.73 11.10
CA PRO A 162 -11.35 16.98 11.83
C PRO A 162 -12.50 17.98 11.74
N HIS A 163 -13.41 17.82 10.77
CA HIS A 163 -14.57 18.69 10.59
C HIS A 163 -15.81 18.21 11.35
N PHE A 164 -15.76 17.05 12.02
CA PHE A 164 -16.88 16.54 12.80
C PHE A 164 -16.99 17.27 14.15
N ILE A 165 -18.22 17.60 14.54
CA ILE A 165 -18.54 18.17 15.84
C ILE A 165 -18.66 17.01 16.83
N GLY A 166 -17.52 16.41 17.20
CA GLY A 166 -17.47 15.25 18.10
C GLY A 166 -16.09 14.58 18.10
N ASN A 167 -15.79 13.85 19.18
CA ASN A 167 -14.49 13.16 19.32
C ASN A 167 -14.47 11.73 18.75
N ASP A 168 -15.61 11.23 18.24
CA ASP A 168 -15.72 9.86 17.71
C ASP A 168 -16.66 9.81 16.49
N ILE A 169 -16.48 8.78 15.66
CA ILE A 169 -17.35 8.46 14.54
C ILE A 169 -18.69 7.94 15.11
N PRO A 170 -19.84 8.48 14.69
CA PRO A 170 -21.15 7.98 15.11
C PRO A 170 -21.29 6.48 14.85
N PRO A 171 -22.05 5.72 15.68
CA PRO A 171 -22.18 4.27 15.53
C PRO A 171 -22.55 3.81 14.12
N TYR A 172 -23.48 4.51 13.44
CA TYR A 172 -23.87 4.19 12.08
C TYR A 172 -22.72 4.32 11.06
N GLY A 173 -21.75 5.20 11.32
CA GLY A 173 -20.59 5.43 10.45
C GLY A 173 -19.43 4.46 10.68
N LYS A 174 -19.50 3.59 11.70
CA LYS A 174 -18.46 2.58 11.97
C LYS A 174 -18.53 1.40 10.99
N ASP A 175 -19.71 1.16 10.40
CA ASP A 175 -19.99 0.00 9.54
C ASP A 175 -20.24 0.40 8.07
N ASN A 176 -19.96 1.64 7.68
CA ASN A 176 -20.12 2.09 6.30
C ASN A 176 -18.95 2.96 5.82
N LEU A 177 -18.89 3.17 4.51
CA LEU A 177 -17.82 3.92 3.85
C LEU A 177 -18.24 5.38 3.59
N TRP A 178 -18.71 6.07 4.63
CA TRP A 178 -19.18 7.46 4.57
C TRP A 178 -18.15 8.46 4.02
N PHE A 179 -16.88 8.10 4.02
CA PHE A 179 -15.78 8.92 3.52
C PHE A 179 -15.57 8.82 2.00
N LEU A 180 -16.28 7.92 1.30
CA LEU A 180 -16.19 7.80 -0.16
C LEU A 180 -16.76 9.03 -0.87
#